data_AF-A0A972FZ82-F1
#
_entry.id   AF-A0A972FZ82-F1
#
_cell.length_a   1.000
_cell.length_b   1.000
_cell.length_c   1.000
_cell.angle_alpha   90.00
_cell.angle_beta   90.00
_cell.angle_gamma   90.00
#
_symmetry.space_group_name_H-M   'P 1'
#
loop_
_entity.id
_entity.type
_entity.pdbx_description
1 polymer ?
#
loop_
_entity_poly.entity_id
_entity_poly.type
_entity_poly.pdbx_seq_one_letter_code
_entity_poly.pdbx_strand_id
1 'polypeptide(L)'
;MKLHDRLLVAAFIASLVVVVVFELIAKDWPEWFHGGNEIASILVSLSLSCAAGCIIYYISAYIPTKQEEKKRVEDQIKIDEITSIRLKKILDSFSRILIVAHNSLPSYQEIMVLPISEEKFTNLTSNVKPSDAAVIGKPSKISGNSARPTMSIAEFISEEIESIKIESEKILRLEKYISSDLIKMLSDLEDVPIINNWKVLIDDKPMLINGVEYVSPSGPISNYFTYFKALDDVYKSFQKYMYQYSSTNSGRQYCIELDNYHKASCEQKIT
;
A
#
# COMPACT_ATOMS: atom_id res chain seq x y z
N MET A 1 -8.68 16.13 22.83
CA MET A 1 -8.05 16.51 24.11
C MET A 1 -8.14 15.35 25.07
N LYS A 2 -7.02 14.94 25.64
CA LYS A 2 -6.97 13.95 26.71
C LYS A 2 -7.56 14.57 27.99
N LEU A 3 -7.92 13.73 28.97
CA LEU A 3 -8.47 14.18 30.26
C LEU A 3 -7.54 15.20 30.94
N HIS A 4 -6.22 14.93 30.91
CA HIS A 4 -5.19 15.81 31.46
C HIS A 4 -5.20 17.21 30.83
N ASP A 5 -5.35 17.31 29.50
CA ASP A 5 -5.42 18.61 28.81
C ASP A 5 -6.64 19.42 29.27
N ARG A 6 -7.78 18.76 29.51
CA ARG A 6 -9.00 19.43 29.99
C ARG A 6 -8.84 19.96 31.41
N LEU A 7 -8.18 19.19 32.27
CA LEU A 7 -7.88 19.61 33.65
C LEU A 7 -6.94 20.81 33.68
N LEU A 8 -5.92 20.85 32.81
CA LEU A 8 -5.03 22.00 32.71
C LEU A 8 -5.74 23.26 32.19
N VAL A 9 -6.64 23.14 31.22
CA VAL A 9 -7.47 24.28 30.77
C VAL A 9 -8.36 24.78 31.90
N ALA A 10 -9.01 23.87 32.63
CA ALA A 10 -9.86 24.25 33.76
C ALA A 10 -9.05 24.94 34.87
N ALA A 11 -7.86 24.41 35.19
CA ALA A 11 -6.95 25.01 36.17
C ALA A 11 -6.50 26.41 35.72
N PHE A 12 -6.12 26.57 34.45
CA PHE A 12 -5.74 27.86 33.88
C PHE A 12 -6.87 28.89 33.95
N ILE A 13 -8.09 28.51 33.57
CA ILE A 13 -9.28 29.37 33.65
C ILE A 13 -9.56 29.73 35.11
N ALA A 14 -9.53 28.77 36.03
CA ALA A 14 -9.74 29.02 37.45
C ALA A 14 -8.70 29.99 38.03
N SER A 15 -7.42 29.82 37.67
CA SER A 15 -6.34 30.73 38.07
C SER A 15 -6.55 32.14 37.53
N LEU A 16 -6.96 32.29 36.27
CA LEU A 16 -7.30 33.61 35.70
C LEU A 16 -8.48 34.25 36.42
N VAL A 17 -9.53 33.50 36.74
CA VAL A 17 -10.69 34.01 37.48
C VAL A 17 -10.27 34.51 38.86
N VAL A 18 -9.43 33.76 39.59
CA VAL A 18 -8.91 34.18 40.90
C VAL A 18 -8.12 35.48 40.78
N VAL A 19 -7.23 35.60 39.80
CA VAL A 19 -6.45 36.83 39.57
C VAL A 19 -7.38 38.00 39.24
N VAL A 20 -8.35 37.82 38.35
CA VAL A 20 -9.32 38.88 37.99
C VAL A 20 -10.14 39.32 39.20
N VAL A 21 -10.65 38.37 39.99
CA VAL A 21 -11.49 38.69 41.15
C VAL A 21 -10.71 39.47 42.20
N PHE A 22 -9.51 39.00 42.59
CA PHE A 22 -8.78 39.59 43.71
C PHE A 22 -7.91 40.80 43.33
N GLU A 23 -7.36 40.86 42.10
CA GLU A 23 -6.53 41.99 41.65
C GLU A 23 -7.34 43.09 40.95
N LEU A 24 -8.47 42.78 40.29
CA LEU A 24 -9.21 43.80 39.52
C LEU A 24 -10.54 44.23 40.15
N ILE A 25 -11.27 43.32 40.81
CA ILE A 25 -12.61 43.61 41.32
C ILE A 25 -12.57 43.96 42.81
N ALA A 26 -11.90 43.13 43.60
CA ALA A 26 -11.91 43.22 45.07
C ALA A 26 -10.75 44.05 45.64
N LYS A 27 -9.90 44.65 44.80
CA LYS A 27 -8.69 45.37 45.23
C LYS A 27 -8.96 46.48 46.22
N ASP A 28 -10.06 47.21 46.03
CA ASP A 28 -10.47 48.33 46.87
C ASP A 28 -11.60 47.97 47.85
N TRP A 29 -11.93 46.68 47.97
CA TRP A 29 -12.99 46.26 48.88
C TRP A 29 -12.50 46.29 50.33
N PRO A 30 -13.34 46.76 51.28
CA PRO A 30 -12.99 46.74 52.68
C PRO A 30 -12.71 45.31 53.14
N GLU A 31 -11.64 45.12 53.93
CA GLU A 31 -11.26 43.79 54.43
C GLU A 31 -12.38 43.19 55.27
N TRP A 32 -12.77 41.96 54.95
CA TRP A 32 -13.79 41.22 55.72
C TRP A 32 -13.24 40.67 57.04
N PHE A 33 -11.92 40.50 57.11
CA PHE A 33 -11.19 40.06 58.30
C PHE A 33 -9.75 40.57 58.25
N HIS A 34 -9.14 40.76 59.42
CA HIS A 34 -7.79 41.27 59.54
C HIS A 34 -6.78 40.32 58.88
N GLY A 35 -5.97 40.84 57.96
CA GLY A 35 -4.98 40.06 57.20
C GLY A 35 -5.52 39.40 55.93
N GLY A 36 -6.76 39.70 55.53
CA GLY A 36 -7.36 39.16 54.30
C GLY A 36 -6.58 39.53 53.03
N ASN A 37 -5.98 40.72 53.00
CA ASN A 37 -5.17 41.17 51.86
C ASN A 37 -3.88 40.33 51.69
N GLU A 38 -3.25 39.92 52.79
CA GLU A 38 -2.07 39.04 52.74
C GLU A 38 -2.42 37.67 52.13
N ILE A 39 -3.53 37.07 52.58
CA ILE A 39 -4.00 35.78 52.04
C ILE A 39 -4.35 35.92 50.55
N ALA A 40 -5.03 37.00 50.16
CA ALA A 40 -5.35 37.28 48.76
C ALA A 40 -4.07 37.40 47.90
N SER A 41 -3.04 38.07 48.39
CA SER A 41 -1.75 38.20 47.69
C SER A 41 -1.06 36.85 47.44
N ILE A 42 -1.12 35.95 48.42
CA ILE A 42 -0.58 34.58 48.31
C ILE A 42 -1.38 33.79 47.27
N LEU A 43 -2.71 33.88 47.32
CA LEU A 43 -3.60 33.17 46.40
C LEU A 43 -3.43 33.65 44.95
N VAL A 44 -3.27 34.96 44.75
CA VAL A 44 -2.97 35.57 43.45
C VAL A 44 -1.61 35.10 42.95
N SER A 45 -0.58 35.10 43.79
CA SER A 45 0.77 34.63 43.42
C SER A 45 0.78 33.16 43.02
N LEU A 46 0.06 32.31 43.78
CA LEU A 46 -0.11 30.90 43.48
C LEU A 46 -0.85 30.69 42.15
N SER A 47 -1.88 31.48 41.90
CA SER A 47 -2.67 31.43 40.67
C SER A 47 -1.86 31.89 39.45
N LEU A 48 -1.06 32.95 39.58
CA LEU A 48 -0.12 33.39 38.55
C LEU A 48 0.94 32.32 38.26
N SER A 49 1.48 31.68 39.29
CA SER A 49 2.44 30.57 39.12
C SER A 49 1.80 29.38 38.40
N CYS A 50 0.57 29.01 38.77
CA CYS A 50 -0.19 27.96 38.10
C CYS A 50 -0.48 28.32 36.62
N ALA A 51 -0.89 29.56 36.35
CA ALA A 51 -1.12 30.06 35.00
C ALA A 51 0.16 30.05 34.15
N ALA A 52 1.27 30.50 34.71
CA ALA A 52 2.58 30.45 34.06
C ALA A 52 3.01 29.01 33.76
N GLY A 53 2.82 28.08 34.71
CA GLY A 53 3.08 26.66 34.51
C GLY A 53 2.24 26.05 33.38
N CYS A 54 0.95 26.41 33.30
CA CYS A 54 0.08 25.99 32.21
C CYS A 54 0.57 26.53 30.85
N ILE A 55 0.95 27.81 30.78
CA ILE A 55 1.50 28.42 29.56
C ILE A 55 2.78 27.69 29.12
N ILE A 56 3.70 27.45 30.06
CA ILE A 56 4.94 26.72 29.79
C ILE A 56 4.64 25.31 29.28
N TYR A 57 3.71 24.57 29.90
CA TYR A 57 3.28 23.26 29.41
C TYR A 57 2.72 23.32 27.99
N TYR A 58 1.88 24.32 27.69
CA TYR A 58 1.29 24.47 26.37
C TYR A 58 2.35 24.68 25.29
N ILE A 59 3.34 25.54 25.56
CA ILE A 59 4.42 25.87 24.62
C ILE A 59 5.42 24.72 24.51
N SER A 60 5.82 24.11 25.62
CA SER A 60 6.91 23.13 25.66
C SER A 60 6.49 21.70 25.33
N ALA A 61 5.26 21.31 25.65
CA ALA A 61 4.80 19.92 25.50
C ALA A 61 3.61 19.79 24.57
N TYR A 62 2.53 20.55 24.78
CA TYR A 62 1.27 20.33 24.04
C TYR A 62 1.40 20.69 22.56
N ILE A 63 1.90 21.90 22.23
CA ILE A 63 2.04 22.36 20.84
C ILE A 63 3.01 21.45 20.05
N PRO A 64 4.23 21.16 20.54
CA PRO A 64 5.15 20.27 19.83
C PRO A 64 4.56 18.87 19.60
N THR A 65 3.92 18.29 20.63
CA THR A 65 3.29 16.96 20.50
C THR A 65 2.19 16.96 19.44
N LYS A 66 1.36 18.01 19.40
CA LYS A 66 0.31 18.15 18.38
C LYS A 66 0.87 18.35 16.97
N GLN A 67 1.95 19.11 16.83
CA GLN A 67 2.63 19.29 15.56
C GLN A 67 3.29 18.00 15.08
N GLU A 68 3.94 17.25 15.97
CA GLU A 68 4.49 15.93 15.65
C GLU A 68 3.40 14.94 15.25
N GLU A 69 2.29 14.87 15.98
CA GLU A 69 1.17 14.00 15.67
C GLU A 69 0.59 14.31 14.28
N LYS A 70 0.39 15.61 13.98
CA LYS A 70 -0.05 16.04 12.65
C LYS A 70 0.95 15.67 11.56
N LYS A 71 2.25 15.89 11.80
CA LYS A 71 3.31 15.53 10.85
C LYS A 71 3.37 14.02 10.61
N ARG A 72 3.24 13.20 11.66
CA ARG A 72 3.19 11.73 11.53
C ARG A 72 2.01 11.27 10.69
N VAL A 73 0.84 11.88 10.87
CA VAL A 73 -0.34 11.58 10.03
C VAL A 73 -0.10 11.98 8.58
N GLU A 74 0.46 13.17 8.32
CA GLU A 74 0.79 13.62 6.97
C GLU A 74 1.84 12.71 6.30
N ASP A 75 2.85 12.27 7.04
CA ASP A 75 3.88 11.37 6.55
C ASP A 75 3.30 9.97 6.26
N GLN A 76 2.40 9.46 7.12
CA GLN A 76 1.69 8.20 6.86
C GLN A 76 0.85 8.28 5.57
N ILE A 77 0.10 9.36 5.36
CA ILE A 77 -0.70 9.55 4.13
C ILE A 77 0.19 9.51 2.87
N LYS A 78 1.37 10.14 2.91
CA LYS A 78 2.32 10.10 1.79
C LYS A 78 2.85 8.69 1.56
N ILE A 79 3.15 7.96 2.64
CA ILE A 79 3.67 6.60 2.57
C ILE A 79 2.59 5.64 2.04
N ASP A 80 1.35 5.79 2.48
CA ASP A 80 0.21 5.04 1.98
C ASP A 80 0.01 5.28 0.48
N GLU A 81 0.09 6.53 0.02
CA GLU A 81 0.02 6.85 -1.41
C GLU A 81 1.18 6.19 -2.19
N ILE A 82 2.42 6.31 -1.71
CA ILE A 82 3.57 5.64 -2.35
C ILE A 82 3.36 4.14 -2.40
N THR A 83 2.92 3.52 -1.32
CA THR A 83 2.66 2.08 -1.23
C THR A 83 1.57 1.67 -2.21
N SER A 84 0.48 2.42 -2.29
CA SER A 84 -0.63 2.17 -3.23
C SER A 84 -0.19 2.28 -4.70
N ILE A 85 0.66 3.25 -5.05
CA ILE A 85 1.23 3.39 -6.40
C ILE A 85 2.06 2.15 -6.76
N ARG A 86 2.90 1.67 -5.82
CA ARG A 86 3.76 0.51 -6.04
C ARG A 86 2.92 -0.78 -6.13
N LEU A 87 1.93 -0.96 -5.27
CA LEU A 87 0.97 -2.06 -5.33
C LEU A 87 0.21 -2.09 -6.65
N LYS A 88 -0.26 -0.93 -7.13
CA LYS A 88 -0.90 -0.81 -8.44
C LYS A 88 0.02 -1.32 -9.55
N LYS A 89 1.30 -0.95 -9.53
CA LYS A 89 2.28 -1.43 -10.53
C LYS A 89 2.48 -2.94 -10.48
N ILE A 90 2.53 -3.54 -9.29
CA ILE A 90 2.59 -5.00 -9.12
C ILE A 90 1.35 -5.67 -9.72
N LEU A 91 0.15 -5.14 -9.40
CA LEU A 91 -1.12 -5.60 -9.96
C LEU A 91 -1.18 -5.48 -11.49
N ASP A 92 -0.69 -4.37 -12.03
CA ASP A 92 -0.62 -4.16 -13.46
C ASP A 92 0.35 -5.16 -14.11
N SER A 93 1.51 -5.45 -13.48
CA SER A 93 2.45 -6.48 -13.97
C SER A 93 1.85 -7.88 -13.97
N PHE A 94 1.11 -8.28 -12.91
CA PHE A 94 0.38 -9.55 -12.90
C PHE A 94 -0.59 -9.64 -14.07
N SER A 95 -1.42 -8.62 -14.27
CA SER A 95 -2.41 -8.61 -15.34
C SER A 95 -1.76 -8.72 -16.72
N ARG A 96 -0.62 -8.05 -16.95
CA ARG A 96 0.13 -8.12 -18.22
C ARG A 96 0.73 -9.50 -18.46
N ILE A 97 1.26 -10.16 -17.43
CA ILE A 97 1.72 -11.55 -17.52
C ILE A 97 0.57 -12.45 -17.98
N LEU A 98 -0.61 -12.32 -17.36
CA LEU A 98 -1.78 -13.12 -17.71
C LEU A 98 -2.27 -12.84 -19.14
N ILE A 99 -2.32 -11.58 -19.58
CA ILE A 99 -2.71 -11.24 -20.96
C ILE A 99 -1.77 -11.89 -21.98
N VAL A 100 -0.46 -11.71 -21.78
CA VAL A 100 0.55 -12.21 -22.74
C VAL A 100 0.59 -13.74 -22.75
N ALA A 101 0.35 -14.41 -21.62
CA ALA A 101 0.23 -15.87 -21.56
C ALA A 101 -0.91 -16.42 -22.43
N HIS A 102 -2.04 -15.72 -22.50
CA HIS A 102 -3.18 -16.12 -23.34
C HIS A 102 -2.97 -15.86 -24.83
N ASN A 103 -1.89 -15.15 -25.22
CA ASN A 103 -1.54 -14.72 -26.59
C ASN A 103 -2.73 -14.21 -27.42
N SER A 104 -3.69 -13.63 -26.71
CA SER A 104 -4.88 -12.99 -27.21
C SER A 104 -5.07 -11.75 -26.33
N LEU A 105 -5.92 -10.82 -26.74
CA LEU A 105 -6.49 -9.89 -25.77
C LEU A 105 -7.80 -10.53 -25.27
N PRO A 106 -7.80 -11.40 -24.25
CA PRO A 106 -8.93 -11.38 -23.33
C PRO A 106 -9.14 -9.91 -22.96
N SER A 107 -10.39 -9.47 -22.87
CA SER A 107 -10.60 -8.12 -22.33
C SER A 107 -9.91 -8.11 -20.97
N TYR A 108 -9.00 -7.18 -20.76
CA TYR A 108 -8.30 -6.95 -19.48
C TYR A 108 -9.25 -7.08 -18.28
N GLN A 109 -10.51 -6.69 -18.51
CA GLN A 109 -11.68 -6.79 -17.67
C GLN A 109 -12.00 -8.23 -17.20
N GLU A 110 -11.95 -9.23 -18.08
CA GLU A 110 -12.17 -10.64 -17.70
C GLU A 110 -11.11 -11.15 -16.73
N ILE A 111 -9.83 -10.83 -16.98
CA ILE A 111 -8.71 -11.23 -16.11
C ILE A 111 -8.83 -10.57 -14.75
N MET A 112 -9.24 -9.30 -14.70
CA MET A 112 -9.45 -8.59 -13.44
C MET A 112 -10.56 -9.20 -12.58
N VAL A 113 -11.61 -9.75 -13.19
CA VAL A 113 -12.84 -10.11 -12.47
C VAL A 113 -12.97 -11.61 -12.24
N LEU A 114 -12.65 -12.44 -13.23
CA LEU A 114 -12.91 -13.88 -13.18
C LEU A 114 -11.63 -14.65 -12.84
N PRO A 115 -11.72 -15.69 -11.99
CA PRO A 115 -10.61 -16.60 -11.78
C PRO A 115 -10.33 -17.39 -13.07
N ILE A 116 -9.07 -17.75 -13.27
CA ILE A 116 -8.69 -18.54 -14.44
C ILE A 116 -9.24 -19.97 -14.31
N SER A 117 -10.03 -20.42 -15.28
CA SER A 117 -10.48 -21.80 -15.41
C SER A 117 -9.53 -22.62 -16.28
N GLU A 118 -9.22 -23.84 -15.88
CA GLU A 118 -8.32 -24.76 -16.60
C GLU A 118 -8.74 -24.98 -18.05
N GLU A 119 -10.02 -25.25 -18.29
CA GLU A 119 -10.57 -25.52 -19.62
C GLU A 119 -10.36 -24.33 -20.56
N LYS A 120 -10.83 -23.13 -20.17
CA LYS A 120 -10.66 -21.90 -20.95
C LYS A 120 -9.18 -21.57 -21.18
N PHE A 121 -8.35 -21.72 -20.15
CA PHE A 121 -6.92 -21.46 -20.26
C PHE A 121 -6.26 -22.40 -21.27
N THR A 122 -6.51 -23.70 -21.14
CA THR A 122 -5.93 -24.74 -22.01
C THR A 122 -6.37 -24.56 -23.46
N ASN A 123 -7.65 -24.26 -23.68
CA ASN A 123 -8.18 -24.00 -25.02
C ASN A 123 -7.50 -22.79 -25.69
N LEU A 124 -7.22 -21.73 -24.93
CA LEU A 124 -6.58 -20.52 -25.45
C LEU A 124 -5.06 -20.64 -25.62
N THR A 125 -4.40 -21.51 -24.85
CA THR A 125 -2.94 -21.55 -24.72
C THR A 125 -2.28 -22.82 -25.28
N SER A 126 -3.07 -23.80 -25.73
CA SER A 126 -2.58 -25.10 -26.23
C SER A 126 -1.63 -25.02 -27.42
N ASN A 127 -1.69 -23.95 -28.22
CA ASN A 127 -0.83 -23.71 -29.38
C ASN A 127 0.16 -22.56 -29.20
N VAL A 128 0.16 -21.91 -28.02
CA VAL A 128 1.01 -20.76 -27.72
C VAL A 128 2.32 -21.26 -27.14
N LYS A 129 3.45 -20.90 -27.75
CA LYS A 129 4.78 -21.26 -27.25
C LYS A 129 5.41 -20.09 -26.50
N PRO A 130 6.22 -20.34 -25.46
CA PRO A 130 6.99 -19.29 -24.78
C PRO A 130 7.89 -18.47 -25.72
N SER A 131 8.35 -19.09 -26.82
CA SER A 131 9.17 -18.45 -27.85
C SER A 131 8.39 -17.55 -28.83
N ASP A 132 7.07 -17.61 -28.83
CA ASP A 132 6.25 -16.80 -29.74
C ASP A 132 6.36 -15.32 -29.41
N ALA A 133 6.12 -14.46 -30.41
CA ALA A 133 6.11 -13.02 -30.22
C ALA A 133 4.97 -12.59 -29.28
N ALA A 134 5.28 -11.77 -28.27
CA ALA A 134 4.26 -11.25 -27.36
C ALA A 134 3.32 -10.26 -28.07
N VAL A 135 2.01 -10.39 -27.81
CA VAL A 135 0.95 -9.47 -28.30
C VAL A 135 1.17 -8.04 -27.81
N ILE A 136 1.73 -7.91 -26.61
CA ILE A 136 2.08 -6.63 -25.97
C ILE A 136 3.59 -6.62 -25.85
N GLY A 137 4.28 -5.71 -26.53
CA GLY A 137 5.74 -5.70 -26.51
C GLY A 137 6.35 -4.37 -26.91
N LYS A 138 7.39 -3.99 -26.17
CA LYS A 138 8.39 -3.04 -26.66
C LYS A 138 9.34 -3.80 -27.58
N PRO A 139 9.98 -3.11 -28.53
CA PRO A 139 10.97 -3.75 -29.36
C PRO A 139 12.15 -4.31 -28.52
N SER A 140 12.63 -5.52 -28.83
CA SER A 140 13.68 -6.23 -28.07
C SER A 140 14.93 -5.37 -27.84
N LYS A 141 15.53 -5.48 -26.64
CA LYS A 141 16.75 -4.75 -26.24
C LYS A 141 18.03 -5.28 -26.92
N ILE A 142 17.94 -6.41 -27.64
CA ILE A 142 19.11 -7.17 -28.11
C ILE A 142 19.55 -6.80 -29.55
N SER A 143 18.73 -6.11 -30.36
CA SER A 143 19.12 -5.81 -31.76
C SER A 143 19.47 -4.35 -32.04
N GLY A 144 20.71 -4.15 -32.52
CA GLY A 144 21.30 -2.88 -32.90
C GLY A 144 20.99 -2.40 -34.33
N ASN A 145 19.92 -2.83 -35.00
CA ASN A 145 19.54 -2.26 -36.30
C ASN A 145 18.03 -2.38 -36.61
N SER A 146 17.46 -1.20 -36.95
CA SER A 146 16.27 -0.81 -37.74
C SER A 146 14.99 -1.66 -37.91
N ALA A 147 14.86 -2.88 -37.40
CA ALA A 147 13.57 -3.58 -37.30
C ALA A 147 13.62 -4.48 -36.06
N ARG A 148 13.41 -3.89 -34.89
CA ARG A 148 13.53 -4.62 -33.63
C ARG A 148 12.39 -5.63 -33.52
N PRO A 149 12.67 -6.95 -33.43
CA PRO A 149 11.62 -7.94 -33.23
C PRO A 149 10.89 -7.66 -31.92
N THR A 150 9.59 -7.93 -31.90
CA THR A 150 8.79 -7.98 -30.68
C THR A 150 9.40 -8.98 -29.72
N MET A 151 9.50 -8.60 -28.45
CA MET A 151 9.98 -9.49 -27.40
C MET A 151 9.14 -10.77 -27.36
N SER A 152 9.76 -11.92 -27.07
CA SER A 152 9.03 -13.18 -26.91
C SER A 152 8.14 -13.16 -25.66
N ILE A 153 7.13 -14.02 -25.61
CA ILE A 153 6.27 -14.20 -24.43
C ILE A 153 7.12 -14.49 -23.18
N ALA A 154 8.11 -15.36 -23.31
CA ALA A 154 9.01 -15.73 -22.22
C ALA A 154 9.86 -14.58 -21.68
N GLU A 155 10.43 -13.78 -22.58
CA GLU A 155 11.19 -12.58 -22.21
C GLU A 155 10.28 -11.51 -21.59
N PHE A 156 9.05 -11.36 -22.11
CA PHE A 156 8.07 -10.41 -21.56
C PHE A 156 7.66 -10.76 -20.14
N ILE A 157 7.31 -12.03 -19.89
CA ILE A 157 6.98 -12.50 -18.55
C ILE A 157 8.19 -12.29 -17.62
N SER A 158 9.41 -12.53 -18.10
CA SER A 158 10.63 -12.27 -17.32
C SER A 158 10.81 -10.79 -16.94
N GLU A 159 10.53 -9.85 -17.85
CA GLU A 159 10.62 -8.41 -17.57
C GLU A 159 9.55 -7.95 -16.55
N GLU A 160 8.33 -8.48 -16.64
CA GLU A 160 7.28 -8.18 -15.67
C GLU A 160 7.54 -8.81 -14.29
N ILE A 161 8.09 -10.03 -14.23
CA ILE A 161 8.54 -10.65 -12.97
C ILE A 161 9.61 -9.76 -12.30
N GLU A 162 10.57 -9.26 -13.08
CA GLU A 162 11.61 -8.37 -12.55
C GLU A 162 11.01 -7.05 -12.04
N SER A 163 10.05 -6.48 -12.77
CA SER A 163 9.29 -5.32 -12.29
C SER A 163 8.57 -5.60 -10.96
N ILE A 164 7.93 -6.77 -10.83
CA ILE A 164 7.27 -7.18 -9.58
C ILE A 164 8.28 -7.25 -8.42
N LYS A 165 9.44 -7.88 -8.62
CA LYS A 165 10.49 -7.99 -7.60
C LYS A 165 11.03 -6.62 -7.19
N ILE A 166 11.34 -5.76 -8.16
CA ILE A 166 11.84 -4.39 -7.92
C ILE A 166 10.82 -3.57 -7.11
N GLU A 167 9.54 -3.63 -7.47
CA GLU A 167 8.51 -2.86 -6.78
C GLU A 167 8.20 -3.45 -5.40
N SER A 168 8.26 -4.77 -5.23
CA SER A 168 8.13 -5.46 -3.94
C SER A 168 9.25 -5.05 -2.98
N GLU A 169 10.50 -5.05 -3.43
CA GLU A 169 11.65 -4.61 -2.63
C GLU A 169 11.50 -3.14 -2.21
N LYS A 170 11.02 -2.27 -3.10
CA LYS A 170 10.77 -0.86 -2.77
C LYS A 170 9.70 -0.70 -1.69
N ILE A 171 8.69 -1.55 -1.66
CA ILE A 171 7.67 -1.55 -0.60
C ILE A 171 8.29 -2.08 0.70
N LEU A 172 9.05 -3.17 0.66
CA LEU A 172 9.69 -3.76 1.85
C LEU A 172 10.68 -2.79 2.53
N ARG A 173 11.34 -1.91 1.76
CA ARG A 173 12.17 -0.82 2.34
C ARG A 173 11.37 0.18 3.19
N LEU A 174 10.05 0.16 3.11
CA LEU A 174 9.12 0.92 3.95
C LEU A 174 8.60 0.09 5.14
N GLU A 175 9.25 -1.02 5.50
CA GLU A 175 8.85 -1.99 6.54
C GLU A 175 8.29 -1.36 7.83
N LYS A 176 8.86 -0.23 8.29
CA LYS A 176 8.43 0.46 9.52
C LYS A 176 7.04 1.10 9.43
N TYR A 177 6.50 1.25 8.23
CA TYR A 177 5.29 2.02 7.94
C TYR A 177 4.19 1.21 7.25
N ILE A 178 4.49 -0.03 6.88
CA ILE A 178 3.55 -0.95 6.23
C ILE A 178 3.06 -2.01 7.22
N SER A 179 1.91 -2.62 6.92
CA SER A 179 1.33 -3.65 7.77
C SER A 179 2.13 -4.97 7.70
N SER A 180 2.05 -5.76 8.76
CA SER A 180 2.58 -7.13 8.76
C SER A 180 1.94 -8.02 7.69
N ASP A 181 0.68 -7.78 7.38
CA ASP A 181 -0.06 -8.53 6.37
C ASP A 181 0.52 -8.27 4.98
N LEU A 182 0.86 -7.01 4.65
CA LEU A 182 1.50 -6.67 3.39
C LEU A 182 2.89 -7.29 3.28
N ILE A 183 3.69 -7.25 4.36
CA ILE A 183 5.01 -7.89 4.39
C ILE A 183 4.88 -9.39 4.12
N LYS A 184 3.93 -10.06 4.78
CA LYS A 184 3.67 -11.48 4.55
C LYS A 184 3.25 -11.75 3.10
N MET A 185 2.33 -10.96 2.54
CA MET A 185 1.90 -11.12 1.15
C MET A 185 3.03 -10.93 0.13
N LEU A 186 3.96 -10.00 0.39
CA LEU A 186 5.15 -9.80 -0.43
C LEU A 186 6.16 -10.95 -0.29
N SER A 187 6.27 -11.55 0.90
CA SER A 187 7.08 -12.74 1.12
C SER A 187 6.49 -13.96 0.40
N ASP A 188 5.19 -14.22 0.57
CA ASP A 188 4.48 -15.33 -0.06
C ASP A 188 4.52 -15.23 -1.60
N LEU A 189 4.67 -14.01 -2.14
CA LEU A 189 4.84 -13.77 -3.57
C LEU A 189 6.17 -14.33 -4.12
N GLU A 190 7.24 -14.34 -3.33
CA GLU A 190 8.52 -14.90 -3.75
C GLU A 190 8.46 -16.43 -3.91
N ASP A 191 7.53 -17.10 -3.23
CA ASP A 191 7.31 -18.53 -3.32
C ASP A 191 6.44 -18.94 -4.52
N VAL A 192 5.83 -17.98 -5.23
CA VAL A 192 5.01 -18.28 -6.41
C VAL A 192 5.89 -18.87 -7.52
N PRO A 193 5.58 -20.07 -8.06
CA PRO A 193 6.46 -20.77 -8.98
C PRO A 193 6.84 -19.99 -10.25
N ILE A 194 5.92 -19.20 -10.83
CA ILE A 194 6.24 -18.31 -11.94
C ILE A 194 7.23 -17.23 -11.50
N ILE A 195 7.01 -16.57 -10.36
CA ILE A 195 7.88 -15.48 -9.90
C ILE A 195 9.29 -15.98 -9.57
N ASN A 196 9.39 -17.15 -8.93
CA ASN A 196 10.65 -17.71 -8.48
C ASN A 196 11.43 -18.39 -9.62
N ASN A 197 10.74 -19.27 -10.36
CA ASN A 197 11.38 -20.28 -11.20
C ASN A 197 11.12 -20.13 -12.69
N TRP A 198 10.46 -19.05 -13.16
CA TRP A 198 10.09 -18.91 -14.58
C TRP A 198 11.23 -19.23 -15.54
N LYS A 199 12.43 -18.68 -15.31
CA LYS A 199 13.61 -18.92 -16.16
C LYS A 199 13.98 -20.39 -16.27
N VAL A 200 13.86 -21.15 -15.17
CA VAL A 200 14.14 -22.58 -15.14
C VAL A 200 13.02 -23.37 -15.80
N LEU A 201 11.76 -22.95 -15.59
CA LEU A 201 10.59 -23.59 -16.19
C LEU A 201 10.62 -23.53 -17.71
N ILE A 202 11.11 -22.43 -18.29
CA ILE A 202 11.18 -22.24 -19.74
C ILE A 202 12.50 -22.67 -20.37
N ASP A 203 13.52 -23.00 -19.59
CA ASP A 203 14.82 -23.41 -20.13
C ASP A 203 14.67 -24.80 -20.73
N ASP A 204 14.79 -24.90 -22.06
CA ASP A 204 14.76 -26.15 -22.79
C ASP A 204 16.08 -26.93 -22.67
N LYS A 205 17.07 -26.34 -22.01
CA LYS A 205 18.35 -27.00 -21.73
C LYS A 205 18.17 -28.11 -20.70
N PRO A 206 18.80 -29.27 -20.93
CA PRO A 206 18.82 -30.33 -19.95
C PRO A 206 19.56 -29.89 -18.68
N MET A 207 18.89 -30.05 -17.53
CA MET A 207 19.49 -29.93 -16.21
C MET A 207 19.99 -31.29 -15.76
N LEU A 208 21.24 -31.36 -15.28
CA LEU A 208 21.78 -32.56 -14.66
C LEU A 208 21.53 -32.51 -13.15
N ILE A 209 20.66 -33.38 -12.65
CA ILE A 209 20.44 -33.58 -11.21
C ILE A 209 20.92 -34.99 -10.87
N ASN A 210 21.98 -35.10 -10.06
CA ASN A 210 22.61 -36.37 -9.69
C ASN A 210 23.01 -37.26 -10.89
N GLY A 211 23.47 -36.64 -11.99
CA GLY A 211 23.86 -37.36 -13.20
C GLY A 211 22.70 -37.86 -14.06
N VAL A 212 21.45 -37.57 -13.67
CA VAL A 212 20.26 -37.81 -14.49
C VAL A 212 19.90 -36.53 -15.24
N GLU A 213 19.68 -36.66 -16.53
CA GLU A 213 19.27 -35.58 -17.41
C GLU A 213 17.76 -35.31 -17.22
N TYR A 214 17.43 -34.14 -16.73
CA TYR A 214 16.07 -33.62 -16.62
C TYR A 214 15.87 -32.55 -17.68
N VAL A 215 14.99 -32.82 -18.62
CA VAL A 215 14.57 -31.84 -19.63
C VAL A 215 13.31 -31.16 -19.12
N SER A 216 13.33 -29.83 -18.97
CA SER A 216 12.09 -29.09 -18.68
C SER A 216 11.13 -29.30 -19.85
N PRO A 217 9.83 -29.59 -19.63
CA PRO A 217 8.89 -29.79 -20.72
C PRO A 217 8.70 -28.48 -21.49
N SER A 218 9.47 -28.31 -22.59
CA SER A 218 9.33 -27.21 -23.55
C SER A 218 8.07 -27.40 -24.40
N GLY A 219 6.92 -27.29 -23.74
CA GLY A 219 5.61 -27.39 -24.34
C GLY A 219 4.89 -26.04 -24.44
N PRO A 220 3.65 -26.05 -24.94
CA PRO A 220 2.82 -24.86 -24.99
C PRO A 220 2.56 -24.28 -23.59
N ILE A 221 2.15 -23.01 -23.53
CA ILE A 221 1.85 -22.27 -22.30
C ILE A 221 0.81 -23.01 -21.43
N SER A 222 -0.09 -23.79 -22.03
CA SER A 222 -1.06 -24.62 -21.32
C SER A 222 -0.43 -25.58 -20.31
N ASN A 223 0.80 -26.06 -20.55
CA ASN A 223 1.49 -26.97 -19.64
C ASN A 223 1.82 -26.33 -18.29
N TYR A 224 1.80 -25.00 -18.21
CA TYR A 224 2.13 -24.21 -17.03
C TYR A 224 0.88 -23.72 -16.29
N PHE A 225 -0.32 -24.25 -16.62
CA PHE A 225 -1.59 -23.81 -16.05
C PHE A 225 -1.58 -23.72 -14.51
N THR A 226 -1.08 -24.75 -13.83
CA THR A 226 -1.03 -24.78 -12.36
C THR A 226 -0.23 -23.61 -11.78
N TYR A 227 0.84 -23.19 -12.46
CA TYR A 227 1.64 -22.06 -12.04
C TYR A 227 0.96 -20.71 -12.32
N PHE A 228 0.27 -20.58 -13.47
CA PHE A 228 -0.54 -19.40 -13.76
C PHE A 228 -1.75 -19.29 -12.82
N LYS A 229 -2.30 -20.43 -12.37
CA LYS A 229 -3.37 -20.45 -11.38
C LYS A 229 -2.90 -19.96 -10.02
N ALA A 230 -1.72 -20.40 -9.57
CA ALA A 230 -1.11 -19.89 -8.34
C ALA A 230 -0.84 -18.38 -8.41
N LEU A 231 -0.40 -17.88 -9.57
CA LEU A 231 -0.22 -16.44 -9.81
C LEU A 231 -1.56 -15.68 -9.73
N ASP A 232 -2.62 -16.21 -10.33
CA ASP A 232 -3.97 -15.64 -10.28
C ASP A 232 -4.49 -15.55 -8.83
N ASP A 233 -4.31 -16.59 -8.03
CA ASP A 233 -4.77 -16.59 -6.63
C ASP A 233 -4.06 -15.53 -5.79
N VAL A 234 -2.75 -15.34 -6.00
CA VAL A 234 -1.99 -14.25 -5.37
C VAL A 234 -2.43 -12.89 -5.90
N TYR A 235 -2.63 -12.75 -7.22
CA TYR A 235 -3.17 -11.54 -7.83
C TYR A 235 -4.50 -11.13 -7.19
N LYS A 236 -5.46 -12.04 -7.03
CA LYS A 236 -6.75 -11.79 -6.35
C LYS A 236 -6.57 -11.36 -4.89
N SER A 237 -5.59 -11.94 -4.20
CA SER A 237 -5.26 -11.56 -2.83
C SER A 237 -4.75 -10.11 -2.76
N PHE A 238 -3.84 -9.72 -3.66
CA PHE A 238 -3.37 -8.33 -3.77
C PHE A 238 -4.49 -7.36 -4.19
N GLN A 239 -5.40 -7.76 -5.07
CA GLN A 239 -6.56 -6.94 -5.44
C GLN A 239 -7.43 -6.64 -4.21
N LYS A 240 -7.72 -7.67 -3.40
CA LYS A 240 -8.49 -7.51 -2.16
C LYS A 240 -7.76 -6.60 -1.17
N TYR A 241 -6.45 -6.74 -1.05
CA TYR A 241 -5.62 -5.92 -0.17
C TYR A 241 -5.62 -4.44 -0.59
N MET A 242 -5.66 -4.16 -1.89
CA MET A 242 -5.66 -2.80 -2.44
C MET A 242 -6.83 -1.93 -1.96
N TYR A 243 -7.97 -2.53 -1.57
CA TYR A 243 -9.09 -1.80 -0.97
C TYR A 243 -8.76 -1.12 0.36
N GLN A 244 -7.74 -1.59 1.09
CA GLN A 244 -7.25 -0.90 2.30
C GLN A 244 -6.67 0.49 1.96
N TYR A 245 -6.22 0.70 0.72
CA TYR A 245 -5.69 1.95 0.22
C TYR A 245 -6.73 2.78 -0.55
N SER A 246 -8.03 2.48 -0.46
CA SER A 246 -9.11 3.24 -1.14
C SER A 246 -9.18 4.73 -0.76
N SER A 247 -8.58 5.12 0.36
CA SER A 247 -8.42 6.51 0.78
C SER A 247 -7.38 7.28 -0.06
N THR A 248 -6.38 6.59 -0.59
CA THR A 248 -5.31 7.14 -1.47
C THR A 248 -5.85 7.41 -2.88
N ASN A 249 -5.20 8.28 -3.65
CA ASN A 249 -5.62 8.56 -5.02
C ASN A 249 -5.45 7.33 -5.91
N SER A 250 -4.29 6.67 -5.83
CA SER A 250 -3.98 5.51 -6.68
C SER A 250 -4.82 4.28 -6.30
N GLY A 251 -5.01 4.03 -5.00
CA GLY A 251 -5.90 2.98 -4.50
C GLY A 251 -7.35 3.22 -4.89
N ARG A 252 -7.86 4.45 -4.73
CA ARG A 252 -9.22 4.81 -5.15
C ARG A 252 -9.43 4.58 -6.65
N GLN A 253 -8.51 5.06 -7.49
CA GLN A 253 -8.62 4.89 -8.93
C GLN A 253 -8.71 3.41 -9.30
N TYR A 254 -7.83 2.57 -8.74
CA TYR A 254 -7.83 1.13 -9.01
C TYR A 254 -9.13 0.45 -8.55
N CYS A 255 -9.60 0.76 -7.34
CA CYS A 255 -10.83 0.16 -6.80
C CYS A 255 -12.06 0.54 -7.63
N ILE A 256 -12.15 1.80 -8.08
CA ILE A 256 -13.24 2.25 -8.96
C ILE A 256 -13.20 1.50 -10.30
N GLU A 257 -12.02 1.35 -10.90
CA GLU A 257 -11.84 0.58 -12.13
C GLU A 257 -12.31 -0.88 -11.94
N LEU A 258 -11.88 -1.53 -10.86
CA LEU A 258 -12.25 -2.91 -10.53
C LEU A 258 -13.76 -3.07 -10.28
N ASP A 259 -14.37 -2.17 -9.50
CA ASP A 259 -15.81 -2.18 -9.20
C ASP A 259 -16.65 -1.98 -10.46
N ASN A 260 -16.20 -1.10 -11.38
CA ASN A 260 -16.87 -0.89 -12.65
C ASN A 260 -16.84 -2.15 -13.52
N TYR A 261 -15.72 -2.88 -13.53
CA TYR A 261 -15.64 -4.16 -14.25
C TYR A 261 -16.51 -5.25 -13.62
N HIS A 262 -16.57 -5.32 -12.28
CA HIS A 262 -17.49 -6.25 -11.61
C HIS A 262 -18.95 -5.97 -11.96
N LYS A 263 -19.37 -4.70 -12.00
CA LYS A 263 -20.72 -4.31 -12.39
C LYS A 263 -21.03 -4.69 -13.85
N ALA A 264 -20.14 -4.34 -14.78
CA ALA A 264 -20.31 -4.67 -16.19
C ALA A 264 -20.42 -6.19 -16.44
N SER A 265 -19.64 -7.00 -15.71
CA SER A 265 -19.71 -8.47 -15.80
C SER A 265 -21.03 -9.04 -15.27
N CYS A 266 -21.60 -8.45 -14.21
CA CYS A 266 -22.91 -8.84 -13.69
C CYS A 266 -24.04 -8.49 -14.65
N GLU A 267 -23.99 -7.33 -15.30
CA GLU A 267 -25.00 -6.90 -16.28
C GLU A 267 -25.01 -7.78 -17.54
N GLN A 268 -23.84 -8.21 -18.02
CA GLN A 268 -23.71 -9.13 -19.16
C GLN A 268 -24.27 -10.54 -18.90
N LYS A 269 -24.42 -10.98 -17.64
CA LYS A 269 -25.00 -12.29 -17.30
C LYS A 269 -26.53 -12.30 -17.27
N ILE A 270 -27.19 -11.14 -17.38
CA ILE A 270 -28.65 -11.00 -17.30
C ILE A 270 -29.31 -10.93 -18.69
N THR A 271 -28.51 -10.71 -19.75
CA THR A 271 -28.91 -10.76 -21.17
C THR A 271 -28.51 -12.06 -21.83
#